data_AF-A0A2S3WG51-F1
#
_entry.id   AF-A0A2S3WG51-F1
#
_cell.length_a   1.000
_cell.length_b   1.000
_cell.length_c   1.000
_cell.angle_alpha   90.00
_cell.angle_beta   90.00
_cell.angle_gamma   90.00
#
_symmetry.space_group_name_H-M   'P 1'
#
loop_
_entity.id
_entity.type
_entity.pdbx_description
1 polymer ?
#
loop_
_entity_poly.entity_id
_entity_poly.type
_entity_poly.pdbx_seq_one_letter_code
_entity_poly.pdbx_strand_id
1 'polypeptide(L)'
;MMSSLVFMPELSFTARCRWQLADYVSTPAVWEDGDDLSRPLWTEFDGWNSDSGWLIASRNYDEARLDSFPPDEWQGEDSRQSLSVDTFWFGTYRHALGYVYEIRPAYTGRNSDQYPRLNYWLDVSRSGYLGFYPTDAKAGSLIDKEGVITLHDPVGVALAVRLPIDTQIDLDLPLYKLRKGLKTPLWHIAGLNPEHLVEGGLHLNLSLYGGLEAVKVRRLVENGQGYLNAGRGRPGVLLMCIDNPCVPPHPNPSIG
;
A
#
# COMPACT_ATOMS: atom_id res chain seq x y z
N MET A 1 -23.96 -5.34 -8.84
CA MET A 1 -24.12 -3.87 -8.85
C MET A 1 -23.09 -3.31 -7.89
N MET A 2 -21.98 -2.76 -8.39
CA MET A 2 -21.12 -1.92 -7.55
C MET A 2 -21.92 -0.66 -7.25
N SER A 3 -22.36 -0.52 -5.99
CA SER A 3 -22.73 0.76 -5.39
C SER A 3 -21.68 1.80 -5.79
N SER A 4 -22.12 2.94 -6.32
CA SER A 4 -21.24 3.98 -6.86
C SER A 4 -20.26 4.45 -5.78
N LEU A 5 -19.01 3.99 -5.87
CA LEU A 5 -17.93 4.53 -5.09
C LEU A 5 -17.61 5.92 -5.63
N VAL A 6 -17.71 6.93 -4.77
CA VAL A 6 -17.42 8.32 -5.13
C VAL A 6 -16.13 8.72 -4.44
N PHE A 7 -15.13 9.12 -5.22
CA PHE A 7 -13.88 9.63 -4.67
C PHE A 7 -14.10 11.00 -4.01
N MET A 8 -13.57 11.18 -2.80
CA MET A 8 -13.74 12.35 -1.94
C MET A 8 -12.37 12.99 -1.65
N PRO A 9 -11.82 13.82 -2.56
CA PRO A 9 -10.50 14.42 -2.40
C PRO A 9 -10.36 15.24 -1.10
N GLU A 10 -11.42 15.95 -0.70
CA GLU A 10 -11.47 16.77 0.50
C GLU A 10 -11.47 15.96 1.80
N LEU A 11 -11.77 14.67 1.73
CA LEU A 11 -11.70 13.75 2.87
C LEU A 11 -10.48 12.83 2.81
N SER A 12 -9.62 12.99 1.80
CA SER A 12 -8.36 12.25 1.70
C SER A 12 -7.31 12.87 2.62
N PHE A 13 -6.34 12.09 3.09
CA PHE A 13 -5.40 12.56 4.12
C PHE A 13 -4.08 11.79 4.06
N THR A 14 -3.05 12.30 4.73
CA THR A 14 -1.80 11.55 4.99
C THR A 14 -1.69 11.20 6.45
N ALA A 15 -1.18 10.01 6.74
CA ALA A 15 -0.96 9.56 8.11
C ALA A 15 0.24 8.63 8.23
N ARG A 16 0.95 8.74 9.35
CA ARG A 16 1.85 7.71 9.85
C ARG A 16 1.04 6.63 10.55
N CYS A 17 1.50 5.39 10.39
CA CYS A 17 0.82 4.24 10.93
C CYS A 17 1.76 3.42 11.81
N ARG A 18 1.19 2.79 12.84
CA ARG A 18 1.87 1.78 13.67
C ARG A 18 0.99 0.54 13.79
N TRP A 19 1.61 -0.61 13.96
CA TRP A 19 0.91 -1.86 14.26
C TRP A 19 1.10 -2.24 15.72
N GLN A 20 0.01 -2.51 16.43
CA GLN A 20 0.07 -2.95 17.81
C GLN A 20 0.59 -4.39 17.88
N LEU A 21 1.51 -4.66 18.83
CA LEU A 21 2.09 -5.98 19.03
C LEU A 21 1.37 -6.84 20.07
N ALA A 22 0.60 -6.21 20.95
CA ALA A 22 0.01 -6.83 22.13
C ALA A 22 -1.52 -6.74 22.14
N ASP A 23 -2.16 -7.67 22.84
CA ASP A 23 -3.62 -7.87 22.84
C ASP A 23 -4.39 -6.98 23.86
N TYR A 24 -3.90 -5.78 24.16
CA TYR A 24 -4.58 -4.86 25.08
C TYR A 24 -5.13 -3.62 24.34
N VAL A 25 -5.99 -2.84 24.99
CA VAL A 25 -6.54 -1.62 24.38
C VAL A 25 -5.47 -0.53 24.34
N SER A 26 -5.07 -0.10 23.15
CA SER A 26 -4.10 0.99 22.98
C SER A 26 -4.59 2.29 23.59
N THR A 27 -3.71 2.98 24.30
CA THR A 27 -3.87 4.35 24.79
C THR A 27 -2.94 5.29 24.00
N PRO A 28 -3.13 6.62 24.05
CA PRO A 28 -2.22 7.56 23.40
C PRO A 28 -0.76 7.39 23.83
N ALA A 29 -0.51 6.96 25.07
CA ALA A 29 0.83 6.65 25.56
C ALA A 29 1.53 5.57 24.72
N VAL A 30 0.81 4.59 24.16
CA VAL A 30 1.38 3.54 23.29
C VAL A 30 2.00 4.10 22.00
N TRP A 31 1.56 5.28 21.55
CA TRP A 31 2.14 5.96 20.41
C TRP A 31 3.52 6.54 20.74
N GLU A 32 3.67 7.09 21.95
CA GLU A 32 4.88 7.75 22.46
C GLU A 32 5.88 6.75 23.06
N ASP A 33 5.41 5.75 23.82
CA ASP A 33 6.19 4.82 24.65
C ASP A 33 6.91 3.71 23.86
N GLY A 34 7.12 3.91 22.56
CA GLY A 34 8.16 3.20 21.83
C GLY A 34 7.94 1.69 21.61
N ASP A 35 9.01 1.07 21.10
CA ASP A 35 9.04 -0.12 20.26
C ASP A 35 8.46 -1.43 20.84
N ASP A 36 8.25 -1.52 22.15
CA ASP A 36 7.83 -2.79 22.79
C ASP A 36 6.36 -3.10 22.55
N LEU A 37 5.55 -2.06 22.35
CA LEU A 37 4.09 -2.14 22.37
C LEU A 37 3.48 -2.00 20.97
N SER A 38 4.13 -1.22 20.12
CA SER A 38 3.73 -1.01 18.74
C SER A 38 4.95 -0.79 17.86
N ARG A 39 4.85 -1.16 16.58
CA ARG A 39 5.92 -0.95 15.59
C ARG A 39 5.46 -0.01 14.50
N PRO A 40 6.31 0.94 14.04
CA PRO A 40 5.97 1.76 12.89
C PRO A 40 5.73 0.87 11.67
N LEU A 41 4.73 1.27 10.88
CA LEU A 41 4.53 0.75 9.54
C LEU A 41 5.38 1.56 8.57
N TRP A 42 6.14 0.86 7.74
CA TRP A 42 7.00 1.50 6.77
C TRP A 42 7.26 0.54 5.61
N THR A 43 7.82 1.08 4.53
CA THR A 43 8.25 0.32 3.36
C THR A 43 9.51 0.95 2.78
N GLU A 44 10.25 0.17 2.01
CA GLU A 44 11.44 0.62 1.30
C GLU A 44 11.26 0.36 -0.19
N PHE A 45 11.67 1.30 -1.04
CA PHE A 45 11.71 1.13 -2.49
C PHE A 45 13.14 1.22 -2.99
N ASP A 46 13.39 0.54 -4.11
CA ASP A 46 14.71 0.46 -4.75
C ASP A 46 15.83 -0.08 -3.84
N GLY A 47 15.46 -0.79 -2.77
CA GLY A 47 16.39 -1.49 -1.91
C GLY A 47 16.96 -2.73 -2.61
N TRP A 48 18.22 -3.05 -2.32
CA TRP A 48 18.89 -4.24 -2.86
C TRP A 48 18.39 -5.56 -2.24
N ASN A 49 17.48 -5.48 -1.26
CA ASN A 49 16.91 -6.64 -0.58
C ASN A 49 15.65 -7.16 -1.29
N SER A 50 15.28 -8.41 -0.97
CA SER A 50 14.01 -9.01 -1.39
C SER A 50 12.79 -8.35 -0.73
N ASP A 51 13.02 -7.40 0.18
CA ASP A 51 11.98 -6.83 1.03
C ASP A 51 11.37 -5.54 0.43
N SER A 52 11.94 -5.05 -0.67
CA SER A 52 11.47 -3.85 -1.38
C SER A 52 9.99 -3.92 -1.73
N GLY A 53 9.27 -2.87 -1.34
CA GLY A 53 7.84 -2.70 -1.56
C GLY A 53 6.95 -3.39 -0.54
N TRP A 54 7.43 -4.28 0.34
CA TRP A 54 6.55 -4.88 1.35
C TRP A 54 6.22 -3.89 2.47
N LEU A 55 5.01 -4.01 3.04
CA LEU A 55 4.59 -3.24 4.20
C LEU A 55 5.05 -3.94 5.48
N ILE A 56 5.99 -3.30 6.16
CA ILE A 56 6.75 -3.86 7.26
C ILE A 56 6.25 -3.29 8.59
N ALA A 57 6.19 -4.15 9.62
CA ALA A 57 5.79 -3.86 11.00
C ALA A 57 6.89 -4.31 12.01
N SER A 58 8.15 -3.99 11.68
CA SER A 58 9.35 -4.14 12.52
C SER A 58 10.48 -3.28 11.97
N ARG A 59 11.33 -2.71 12.83
CA ARG A 59 12.61 -2.11 12.41
C ARG A 59 13.82 -3.00 12.69
N ASN A 60 13.61 -4.09 13.44
CA ASN A 60 14.68 -4.99 13.82
C ASN A 60 14.99 -5.94 12.66
N TYR A 61 15.85 -5.49 11.75
CA TYR A 61 16.74 -6.43 11.07
C TYR A 61 17.56 -7.12 12.16
N ASP A 62 17.69 -8.44 12.11
CA ASP A 62 18.67 -9.11 12.97
C ASP A 62 20.09 -8.67 12.58
N GLU A 63 21.06 -8.78 13.49
CA GLU A 63 22.46 -8.40 13.21
C GLU A 63 22.99 -9.11 11.96
N ALA A 64 22.56 -10.35 11.72
CA ALA A 64 22.90 -11.11 10.52
C ALA A 64 22.36 -10.49 9.21
N ARG A 65 21.18 -9.86 9.21
CA ARG A 65 20.68 -9.07 8.07
C ARG A 65 21.38 -7.71 7.97
N LEU A 66 21.71 -7.08 9.10
CA LEU A 66 22.49 -5.85 9.08
C LEU A 66 23.84 -6.04 8.34
N ASP A 67 24.50 -7.18 8.56
CA ASP A 67 25.74 -7.57 7.87
C ASP A 67 25.58 -7.92 6.38
N SER A 68 24.34 -8.15 5.92
CA SER A 68 24.04 -8.44 4.51
C SER A 68 23.74 -7.20 3.67
N PHE A 69 23.59 -6.03 4.29
CA PHE A 69 23.56 -4.78 3.53
C PHE A 69 24.98 -4.46 3.04
N PRO A 70 25.15 -3.99 1.80
CA PRO A 70 26.45 -3.51 1.36
C PRO A 70 26.90 -2.36 2.29
N PRO A 71 28.17 -2.34 2.72
CA PRO A 71 28.70 -1.25 3.55
C PRO A 71 28.42 0.10 2.89
N ASP A 72 28.14 1.15 3.67
CA ASP A 72 27.97 2.51 3.15
C ASP A 72 29.17 2.97 2.30
N GLU A 73 30.35 2.40 2.52
CA GLU A 73 31.57 2.66 1.74
C GLU A 73 31.54 2.07 0.31
N TRP A 74 30.64 1.13 0.02
CA TRP A 74 30.43 0.54 -1.32
C TRP A 74 29.29 1.24 -2.08
N GLN A 75 28.61 2.19 -1.44
CA GLN A 75 27.63 3.06 -2.04
C GLN A 75 28.37 4.24 -2.68
N GLY A 76 28.79 4.10 -3.94
CA GLY A 76 29.34 5.22 -4.72
C GLY A 76 28.33 6.39 -4.83
N GLU A 77 28.75 7.56 -5.31
CA GLU A 77 27.84 8.71 -5.54
C GLU A 77 26.58 8.35 -6.38
N ASP A 78 26.64 7.27 -7.17
CA ASP A 78 25.55 6.70 -7.99
C ASP A 78 24.77 5.54 -7.34
N SER A 79 25.02 5.21 -6.06
CA SER A 79 24.21 4.21 -5.37
C SER A 79 22.78 4.72 -5.29
N ARG A 80 21.82 3.99 -5.90
CA ARG A 80 20.40 4.29 -5.76
C ARG A 80 20.06 4.33 -4.28
N GLN A 81 19.88 5.53 -3.75
CA GLN A 81 19.45 5.75 -2.37
C GLN A 81 18.12 5.03 -2.19
N SER A 82 18.07 4.07 -1.28
CA SER A 82 16.81 3.40 -0.97
C SER A 82 15.82 4.43 -0.42
N LEU A 83 14.59 4.36 -0.92
CA LEU A 83 13.54 5.30 -0.53
C LEU A 83 12.73 4.67 0.59
N SER A 84 12.93 5.14 1.81
CA SER A 84 12.11 4.73 2.95
C SER A 84 10.87 5.62 3.07
N VAL A 85 9.70 4.99 3.21
CA VAL A 85 8.41 5.67 3.39
C VAL A 85 7.73 5.11 4.63
N ASP A 86 7.39 6.00 5.57
CA ASP A 86 6.63 5.69 6.80
C ASP A 86 5.30 6.46 6.89
N THR A 87 5.04 7.32 5.91
CA THR A 87 3.84 8.13 5.80
C THR A 87 3.06 7.73 4.55
N PHE A 88 1.77 7.49 4.70
CA PHE A 88 0.92 6.98 3.62
C PHE A 88 -0.21 7.94 3.32
N TRP A 89 -0.56 8.05 2.04
CA TRP A 89 -1.75 8.76 1.58
C TRP A 89 -2.94 7.81 1.53
N PHE A 90 -4.07 8.27 2.05
CA PHE A 90 -5.34 7.57 2.10
C PHE A 90 -6.34 8.32 1.22
N GLY A 91 -6.53 7.82 0.01
CA GLY A 91 -7.54 8.29 -0.93
C GLY A 91 -8.92 7.81 -0.50
N THR A 92 -9.76 8.73 -0.04
CA THR A 92 -11.07 8.38 0.53
C THR A 92 -12.12 8.22 -0.57
N TYR A 93 -12.83 7.10 -0.55
CA TYR A 93 -14.02 6.85 -1.37
C TYR A 93 -15.22 6.64 -0.47
N ARG A 94 -16.32 7.32 -0.80
CA ARG A 94 -17.61 7.12 -0.15
C ARG A 94 -18.30 5.90 -0.76
N HIS A 95 -18.72 5.00 0.10
CA HIS A 95 -19.54 3.83 -0.19
C HIS A 95 -20.88 3.94 0.55
N ALA A 96 -21.91 3.18 0.12
CA ALA A 96 -23.23 3.22 0.75
C ALA A 96 -23.20 2.88 2.26
N LEU A 97 -22.21 2.10 2.70
CA LEU A 97 -22.07 1.62 4.07
C LEU A 97 -20.96 2.33 4.88
N GLY A 98 -20.30 3.34 4.32
CA GLY A 98 -19.19 4.03 4.99
C GLY A 98 -18.10 4.48 4.01
N TYR A 99 -16.86 4.47 4.47
CA TYR A 99 -15.70 4.88 3.68
C TYR A 99 -14.77 3.71 3.41
N VAL A 100 -14.17 3.70 2.22
CA VAL A 100 -13.07 2.80 1.85
C VAL A 100 -11.93 3.63 1.29
N TYR A 101 -10.73 3.09 1.36
CA TYR A 101 -9.51 3.85 1.16
C TYR A 101 -8.63 3.17 0.11
N GLU A 102 -8.19 3.94 -0.86
CA GLU A 102 -6.99 3.63 -1.62
C GLU A 102 -5.78 4.05 -0.78
N ILE A 103 -4.76 3.20 -0.65
CA ILE A 103 -3.58 3.50 0.16
C ILE A 103 -2.36 3.55 -0.75
N ARG A 104 -1.59 4.63 -0.67
CA ARG A 104 -0.36 4.86 -1.45
C ARG A 104 0.77 5.42 -0.57
N PRO A 105 2.04 5.34 -0.99
CA PRO A 105 3.12 6.10 -0.36
C PRO A 105 2.82 7.61 -0.46
N ALA A 106 3.06 8.37 0.61
CA ALA A 106 2.87 9.82 0.59
C ALA A 106 4.13 10.53 0.05
N TYR A 107 3.92 11.58 -0.77
CA TYR A 107 4.96 12.49 -1.21
C TYR A 107 5.16 13.62 -0.19
N THR A 108 5.77 13.30 0.95
CA THR A 108 6.01 14.26 2.04
C THR A 108 7.45 14.19 2.54
N GLY A 109 7.92 15.26 3.18
CA GLY A 109 9.28 15.32 3.73
C GLY A 109 10.35 15.06 2.68
N ARG A 110 11.21 14.06 2.91
CA ARG A 110 12.28 13.67 1.96
C ARG A 110 11.76 13.03 0.66
N ASN A 111 10.48 12.65 0.63
CA ASN A 111 9.85 11.98 -0.51
C ASN A 111 9.04 12.93 -1.39
N SER A 112 9.00 14.25 -1.10
CA SER A 112 8.18 15.22 -1.83
C SER A 112 8.47 15.25 -3.33
N ASP A 113 9.73 15.08 -3.72
CA ASP A 113 10.19 15.26 -5.09
C ASP A 113 10.40 13.94 -5.82
N GLN A 114 9.92 12.82 -5.24
CA GLN A 114 10.13 11.48 -5.80
C GLN A 114 9.09 11.11 -6.86
N TYR A 115 8.31 12.06 -7.40
CA TYR A 115 7.33 11.72 -8.44
C TYR A 115 8.04 11.44 -9.78
N PRO A 116 7.61 10.43 -10.58
CA PRO A 116 6.57 9.42 -10.34
C PRO A 116 7.08 8.14 -9.66
N ARG A 117 8.30 8.14 -9.11
CA ARG A 117 8.97 6.96 -8.53
C ARG A 117 8.22 6.32 -7.38
N LEU A 118 7.27 7.00 -6.73
CA LEU A 118 6.44 6.43 -5.66
C LEU A 118 4.98 6.18 -6.11
N ASN A 119 4.74 6.03 -7.42
CA ASN A 119 3.40 5.69 -7.94
C ASN A 119 3.06 4.21 -7.74
N TYR A 120 2.76 3.87 -6.49
CA TYR A 120 2.39 2.53 -6.05
C TYR A 120 1.05 2.57 -5.31
N TRP A 121 0.35 1.44 -5.30
CA TRP A 121 -0.82 1.21 -4.45
C TRP A 121 -0.56 0.05 -3.49
N LEU A 122 -1.17 0.07 -2.31
CA LEU A 122 -1.11 -1.05 -1.38
C LEU A 122 -2.06 -2.15 -1.85
N ASP A 123 -1.55 -3.36 -2.06
CA ASP A 123 -2.34 -4.53 -2.44
C ASP A 123 -1.85 -5.79 -1.70
N VAL A 124 -2.53 -6.91 -1.91
CA VAL A 124 -2.25 -8.21 -1.30
C VAL A 124 -1.61 -9.15 -2.31
N SER A 125 -0.47 -9.74 -1.95
CA SER A 125 0.21 -10.76 -2.75
C SER A 125 -0.55 -12.09 -2.76
N ARG A 126 -0.18 -13.02 -3.66
CA ARG A 126 -0.74 -14.38 -3.68
C ARG A 126 -0.62 -15.12 -2.34
N SER A 127 0.44 -14.85 -1.61
CA SER A 127 0.71 -15.47 -0.30
C SER A 127 0.11 -14.66 0.87
N GLY A 128 -0.68 -13.63 0.56
CA GLY A 128 -1.39 -12.79 1.52
C GLY A 128 -0.58 -11.61 2.05
N TYR A 129 0.69 -11.41 1.66
CA TYR A 129 1.50 -10.31 2.18
C TYR A 129 1.02 -8.97 1.62
N LEU A 130 0.99 -7.96 2.46
CA LEU A 130 0.68 -6.60 2.04
C LEU A 130 1.93 -5.94 1.49
N GLY A 131 1.83 -5.38 0.29
CA GLY A 131 2.92 -4.70 -0.39
C GLY A 131 2.44 -3.62 -1.34
N PHE A 132 3.33 -2.69 -1.64
CA PHE A 132 3.15 -1.64 -2.61
C PHE A 132 3.53 -2.16 -3.99
N TYR A 133 2.57 -2.12 -4.92
CA TYR A 133 2.77 -2.53 -6.30
C TYR A 133 2.71 -1.32 -7.24
N PRO A 134 3.61 -1.27 -8.25
CA PRO A 134 3.65 -0.14 -9.16
C PRO A 134 2.34 -0.06 -9.95
N THR A 135 1.88 1.15 -10.20
CA THR A 135 0.66 1.41 -10.95
C THR A 135 0.84 2.64 -11.83
N ASP A 136 0.17 2.66 -12.97
CA ASP A 136 0.03 3.84 -13.84
C ASP A 136 -1.29 4.58 -13.57
N ALA A 137 -2.17 4.00 -12.73
CA ALA A 137 -3.44 4.58 -12.38
C ALA A 137 -3.23 5.87 -11.58
N LYS A 138 -3.97 6.92 -11.94
CA LYS A 138 -3.99 8.18 -11.20
C LYS A 138 -4.58 7.92 -9.80
N ALA A 139 -3.99 8.53 -8.77
CA ALA A 139 -4.56 8.50 -7.44
C ALA A 139 -5.98 9.08 -7.45
N GLY A 140 -6.91 8.47 -6.70
CA GLY A 140 -8.31 8.88 -6.69
C GLY A 140 -9.11 8.47 -7.95
N SER A 141 -8.52 7.64 -8.83
CA SER A 141 -9.25 7.06 -9.96
C SER A 141 -9.61 5.60 -9.69
N LEU A 142 -10.91 5.30 -9.73
CA LEU A 142 -11.40 3.93 -9.61
C LEU A 142 -11.18 3.21 -10.94
N ILE A 143 -10.29 2.23 -10.92
CA ILE A 143 -10.03 1.36 -12.05
C ILE A 143 -10.69 0.00 -11.78
N ASP A 144 -11.41 -0.51 -12.77
CA ASP A 144 -11.96 -1.87 -12.80
C ASP A 144 -11.88 -2.38 -14.25
N LYS A 145 -10.70 -2.86 -14.62
CA LYS A 145 -10.39 -3.41 -15.94
C LYS A 145 -10.24 -4.92 -15.81
N GLU A 146 -10.98 -5.66 -16.62
CA GLU A 146 -10.82 -7.11 -16.71
C GLU A 146 -9.53 -7.48 -17.46
N GLY A 147 -8.97 -8.65 -17.16
CA GLY A 147 -7.87 -9.22 -17.93
C GLY A 147 -8.33 -9.59 -19.34
N VAL A 148 -7.48 -9.36 -20.34
CA VAL A 148 -7.82 -9.60 -21.75
C VAL A 148 -6.69 -10.34 -22.43
N ILE A 149 -7.01 -11.42 -23.16
CA ILE A 149 -6.11 -12.00 -24.17
C ILE A 149 -6.53 -11.46 -25.53
N THR A 150 -5.60 -10.89 -26.27
CA THR A 150 -5.75 -10.54 -27.68
C THR A 150 -4.93 -11.52 -28.50
N LEU A 151 -5.57 -12.37 -29.29
CA LEU A 151 -4.87 -13.24 -30.23
C LEU A 151 -4.49 -12.45 -31.48
N HIS A 152 -3.24 -12.56 -31.92
CA HIS A 152 -2.76 -11.96 -33.16
C HIS A 152 -2.91 -12.99 -34.27
N ASP A 153 -3.86 -12.77 -35.19
CA ASP A 153 -3.90 -13.53 -36.44
C ASP A 153 -2.89 -12.92 -37.44
N PRO A 154 -1.98 -13.70 -38.05
CA PRO A 154 -1.09 -13.22 -39.12
C PRO A 154 -1.84 -12.63 -40.33
N VAL A 155 -3.15 -12.86 -40.47
CA VAL A 155 -4.01 -12.31 -41.53
C VAL A 155 -4.74 -11.01 -41.11
N GLY A 156 -4.51 -10.52 -39.88
CA GLY A 156 -4.96 -9.18 -39.42
C GLY A 156 -6.25 -9.14 -38.60
N VAL A 157 -6.83 -10.29 -38.24
CA VAL A 157 -8.01 -10.36 -37.36
C VAL A 157 -7.58 -10.56 -35.91
N ALA A 158 -7.69 -9.52 -35.08
CA ALA A 158 -7.43 -9.66 -33.64
C ALA A 158 -8.69 -10.13 -32.91
N LEU A 159 -8.64 -11.31 -32.26
CA LEU A 159 -9.71 -11.77 -31.37
C LEU A 159 -9.34 -11.42 -29.92
N ALA A 160 -10.14 -10.57 -29.29
CA ALA A 160 -10.02 -10.26 -27.88
C ALA A 160 -10.98 -11.12 -27.05
N VAL A 161 -10.45 -11.91 -26.11
CA VAL A 161 -11.20 -12.72 -25.17
C VAL A 161 -10.98 -12.18 -23.76
N ARG A 162 -12.08 -11.84 -23.08
CA ARG A 162 -12.05 -11.48 -21.65
C ARG A 162 -11.78 -12.72 -20.84
N LEU A 163 -10.85 -12.61 -19.90
CA LEU A 163 -10.56 -13.71 -19.01
C LEU A 163 -11.43 -13.62 -17.76
N PRO A 164 -12.03 -14.74 -17.33
CA PRO A 164 -12.81 -14.80 -16.09
C PRO A 164 -11.92 -14.75 -14.84
N ILE A 165 -10.59 -14.76 -15.01
CA ILE A 165 -9.60 -14.79 -13.95
C ILE A 165 -8.69 -13.58 -14.14
N ASP A 166 -8.38 -12.92 -13.03
CA ASP A 166 -7.45 -11.80 -13.00
C ASP A 166 -6.05 -12.28 -13.39
N THR A 167 -5.65 -12.00 -14.64
CA THR A 167 -4.32 -12.36 -15.13
C THR A 167 -3.29 -11.51 -14.45
N GLN A 168 -2.26 -12.10 -13.87
CA GLN A 168 -1.31 -11.35 -13.06
C GLN A 168 -0.06 -10.89 -13.80
N ILE A 169 -0.01 -11.14 -15.11
CA ILE A 169 1.14 -10.82 -15.95
C ILE A 169 0.64 -10.16 -17.23
N ASP A 170 1.40 -9.16 -17.66
CA ASP A 170 1.36 -8.70 -19.03
C ASP A 170 2.34 -9.54 -19.84
N LEU A 171 1.88 -10.09 -20.96
CA LEU A 171 2.74 -10.78 -21.92
C LEU A 171 2.45 -10.24 -23.31
N ASP A 172 3.50 -9.91 -24.04
CA ASP A 172 3.42 -9.54 -25.45
C ASP A 172 4.23 -10.56 -26.24
N LEU A 173 3.54 -11.48 -26.90
CA LEU A 173 4.13 -12.55 -27.71
C LEU A 173 3.64 -12.44 -29.15
N PRO A 174 4.38 -12.99 -30.13
CA PRO A 174 4.01 -12.87 -31.54
C PRO A 174 2.57 -13.31 -31.86
N LEU A 175 2.07 -14.35 -31.18
CA LEU A 175 0.75 -14.94 -31.42
C LEU A 175 -0.36 -14.34 -30.55
N TYR A 176 -0.02 -13.69 -29.44
CA TYR A 176 -1.02 -13.12 -28.55
C TYR A 176 -0.42 -12.12 -27.57
N LYS A 177 -1.29 -11.22 -27.13
CA LYS A 177 -1.04 -10.26 -26.07
C LYS A 177 -1.97 -10.51 -24.91
N LEU A 178 -1.41 -10.85 -23.76
CA LEU A 178 -2.15 -10.94 -22.51
C LEU A 178 -1.98 -9.64 -21.73
N ARG A 179 -3.11 -9.08 -21.31
CA ARG A 179 -3.18 -7.95 -20.38
C ARG A 179 -3.75 -8.40 -19.06
N LYS A 180 -3.07 -7.99 -17.99
CA LYS A 180 -3.52 -8.14 -16.61
C LYS A 180 -4.80 -7.35 -16.37
N GLY A 181 -5.72 -7.92 -15.58
CA GLY A 181 -6.82 -7.15 -15.01
C GLY A 181 -6.28 -6.16 -13.98
N LEU A 182 -6.84 -4.96 -13.97
CA LEU A 182 -6.40 -3.91 -13.08
C LEU A 182 -7.59 -3.41 -12.29
N LYS A 183 -7.56 -3.61 -10.99
CA LYS A 183 -8.61 -3.14 -10.10
C LYS A 183 -8.01 -2.38 -8.94
N THR A 184 -8.52 -1.18 -8.67
CA THR A 184 -8.08 -0.37 -7.53
C THR A 184 -8.27 -1.15 -6.22
N PRO A 185 -7.19 -1.47 -5.48
CA PRO A 185 -7.31 -2.10 -4.17
C PRO A 185 -7.91 -1.09 -3.20
N LEU A 186 -9.04 -1.46 -2.62
CA LEU A 186 -9.73 -0.63 -1.63
C LEU A 186 -9.71 -1.33 -0.28
N TRP A 187 -9.40 -0.54 0.73
CA TRP A 187 -9.20 -0.96 2.11
C TRP A 187 -10.30 -0.39 2.98
N HIS A 188 -10.75 -1.16 3.97
CA HIS A 188 -11.70 -0.70 4.95
C HIS A 188 -11.02 -0.57 6.32
N ILE A 189 -11.17 0.59 6.96
CA ILE A 189 -10.62 0.87 8.28
C ILE A 189 -11.79 1.08 9.23
N ALA A 190 -12.20 0.02 9.92
CA ALA A 190 -13.36 0.07 10.80
C ALA A 190 -13.09 0.99 12.00
N GLY A 191 -14.04 1.89 12.26
CA GLY A 191 -13.97 2.88 13.34
C GLY A 191 -13.33 4.22 12.94
N LEU A 192 -12.83 4.36 11.71
CA LEU A 192 -12.30 5.62 11.21
C LEU A 192 -13.40 6.43 10.50
N ASN A 193 -13.63 7.67 10.95
CA ASN A 193 -14.48 8.63 10.26
C ASN A 193 -13.59 9.76 9.66
N PRO A 194 -13.44 9.84 8.33
CA PRO A 194 -12.57 10.82 7.70
C PRO A 194 -13.09 12.26 7.82
N GLU A 195 -14.38 12.46 8.11
CA GLU A 195 -14.98 13.80 8.25
C GLU A 195 -14.54 14.54 9.53
N HIS A 196 -14.00 13.81 10.51
CA HIS A 196 -13.60 14.36 11.82
C HIS A 196 -12.09 14.28 12.07
N LEU A 197 -11.29 14.07 11.02
CA LEU A 197 -9.83 14.01 11.16
C LEU A 197 -9.25 15.39 11.39
N VAL A 198 -8.30 15.47 12.30
CA VAL A 198 -7.55 16.67 12.64
C VAL A 198 -6.05 16.37 12.59
N GLU A 199 -5.25 17.34 12.19
CA GLU A 199 -3.79 17.22 12.21
C GLU A 199 -3.28 16.91 13.63
N GLY A 200 -2.35 15.96 13.73
CA GLY A 200 -1.85 15.41 15.00
C GLY A 200 -2.84 14.47 15.71
N GLY A 201 -4.05 14.28 15.16
CA GLY A 201 -5.07 13.42 15.74
C GLY A 201 -4.64 11.96 15.79
N LEU A 202 -4.72 11.36 16.99
CA LEU A 202 -4.44 9.94 17.20
C LEU A 202 -5.71 9.10 17.13
N HIS A 203 -5.71 8.12 16.23
CA HIS A 203 -6.77 7.13 16.08
C HIS A 203 -6.22 5.75 16.41
N LEU A 204 -6.79 5.12 17.44
CA LEU A 204 -6.27 3.91 18.06
C LEU A 204 -7.23 2.75 17.86
N ASN A 205 -6.70 1.52 17.99
CA ASN A 205 -7.49 0.29 17.97
C ASN A 205 -8.29 0.08 16.67
N LEU A 206 -7.79 0.61 15.54
CA LEU A 206 -8.46 0.51 14.25
C LEU A 206 -8.27 -0.90 13.67
N SER A 207 -9.31 -1.45 13.06
CA SER A 207 -9.21 -2.72 12.34
C SER A 207 -9.08 -2.46 10.85
N LEU A 208 -7.99 -2.94 10.26
CA LEU A 208 -7.73 -2.86 8.82
C LEU A 208 -8.21 -4.13 8.12
N TYR A 209 -8.96 -3.97 7.05
CA TYR A 209 -9.52 -5.04 6.22
C TYR A 209 -9.16 -4.82 4.75
N GLY A 210 -8.72 -5.89 4.10
CA GLY A 210 -8.36 -5.88 2.68
C GLY A 210 -9.38 -6.59 1.79
N GLY A 211 -9.52 -6.08 0.56
CA GLY A 211 -10.23 -6.74 -0.54
C GLY A 211 -11.75 -6.85 -0.37
N LEU A 212 -12.39 -7.48 -1.36
CA LEU A 212 -13.84 -7.71 -1.38
C LEU A 212 -14.32 -8.69 -0.30
N GLU A 213 -13.44 -9.61 0.12
CA GLU A 213 -13.75 -10.62 1.13
C GLU A 213 -13.67 -10.08 2.56
N ALA A 214 -13.32 -8.79 2.73
CA ALA A 214 -13.22 -8.11 4.03
C ALA A 214 -12.37 -8.89 5.03
N VAL A 215 -11.20 -9.40 4.60
CA VAL A 215 -10.34 -10.18 5.48
C VAL A 215 -9.53 -9.25 6.36
N LYS A 216 -9.58 -9.50 7.68
CA LYS A 216 -8.84 -8.70 8.67
C LYS A 216 -7.35 -8.93 8.54
N VAL A 217 -6.60 -7.84 8.41
CA VAL A 217 -5.13 -7.85 8.34
C VAL A 217 -4.53 -8.31 9.68
N ARG A 218 -3.43 -9.04 9.58
CA ARG A 218 -2.69 -9.68 10.68
C ARG A 218 -1.22 -9.35 10.54
N ARG A 219 -0.45 -9.56 11.62
CA ARG A 219 1.01 -9.48 11.60
C ARG A 219 1.62 -10.87 11.60
N LEU A 220 2.44 -11.16 10.61
CA LEU A 220 3.20 -12.40 10.46
C LEU A 220 4.68 -12.10 10.71
N VAL A 221 5.33 -12.85 11.60
CA VAL A 221 6.77 -12.72 11.85
C VAL A 221 7.50 -13.88 11.18
N GLU A 222 8.42 -13.57 10.29
CA GLU A 222 9.26 -14.53 9.57
C GLU A 222 10.69 -14.02 9.53
N ASN A 223 11.64 -14.86 9.95
CA ASN A 223 13.07 -14.53 10.01
C ASN A 223 13.33 -13.19 10.73
N GLY A 224 12.74 -13.03 11.92
CA GLY A 224 12.87 -11.81 12.74
C GLY A 224 12.02 -10.62 12.26
N GLN A 225 11.61 -10.59 10.99
CA GLN A 225 10.88 -9.48 10.38
C GLN A 225 9.36 -9.65 10.54
N GLY A 226 8.68 -8.60 10.96
CA GLY A 226 7.23 -8.51 10.99
C GLY A 226 6.68 -7.94 9.70
N TYR A 227 5.84 -8.70 8.99
CA TYR A 227 5.09 -8.27 7.82
C TYR A 227 3.59 -8.18 8.15
N LEU A 228 2.86 -7.37 7.39
CA LEU A 228 1.40 -7.46 7.38
C LEU A 228 0.94 -8.51 6.37
N ASN A 229 -0.07 -9.30 6.75
CA ASN A 229 -0.60 -10.38 5.94
C ASN A 229 -2.14 -10.47 6.09
N ALA A 230 -2.85 -10.70 4.99
CA ALA A 230 -4.30 -10.78 4.92
C ALA A 230 -4.86 -12.17 5.22
N GLY A 231 -4.07 -13.18 5.56
CA GLY A 231 -4.57 -14.54 5.85
C GLY A 231 -3.87 -15.26 7.01
N ARG A 232 -2.60 -14.97 7.26
CA ARG A 232 -1.76 -15.65 8.26
C ARG A 232 -1.23 -14.68 9.31
N GLY A 233 -0.79 -15.22 10.43
CA GLY A 233 -0.17 -14.45 11.51
C GLY A 233 -1.12 -14.11 12.65
N ARG A 234 -0.64 -13.27 13.56
CA ARG A 234 -1.35 -12.87 14.77
C ARG A 234 -2.28 -11.69 14.48
N PRO A 235 -3.48 -11.67 15.07
CA PRO A 235 -4.33 -10.49 15.01
C PRO A 235 -3.60 -9.29 15.63
N GLY A 236 -4.02 -8.10 15.22
CA GLY A 236 -3.57 -6.86 15.79
C GLY A 236 -4.50 -5.74 15.36
N VAL A 237 -4.12 -4.53 15.72
CA VAL A 237 -4.85 -3.32 15.36
C VAL A 237 -3.87 -2.26 14.85
N LEU A 238 -4.40 -1.42 13.98
CA LEU A 238 -3.73 -0.27 13.42
C LEU A 238 -3.87 0.91 14.38
N LEU A 239 -2.77 1.60 14.61
CA LEU A 239 -2.73 2.94 15.20
C LEU A 239 -2.36 3.91 14.09
N MET A 240 -2.98 5.09 14.10
CA MET A 240 -2.80 6.09 13.07
C MET A 240 -2.65 7.47 13.70
N CYS A 241 -1.67 8.24 13.23
CA CYS A 241 -1.53 9.65 13.54
C CYS A 241 -1.70 10.44 12.24
N ILE A 242 -2.67 11.33 12.20
CA ILE A 242 -2.97 12.14 11.02
C ILE A 242 -1.91 13.22 10.90
N ASP A 243 -1.14 13.21 9.81
CA ASP A 243 -0.14 14.25 9.56
C ASP A 243 -0.75 15.43 8.81
N ASN A 244 -1.63 15.19 7.83
CA ASN A 244 -2.31 16.25 7.11
C ASN A 244 -3.73 15.79 6.72
N PRO A 245 -4.80 16.44 7.22
CA PRO A 245 -6.15 16.22 6.73
C PRO A 245 -6.36 16.93 5.37
N CYS A 246 -7.36 16.49 4.60
CA CYS A 246 -7.81 17.13 3.36
C CYS A 246 -6.72 17.24 2.27
N VAL A 247 -5.88 16.21 2.12
CA VAL A 247 -4.82 16.16 1.12
C VAL A 247 -5.36 15.62 -0.20
N PRO A 248 -5.38 16.43 -1.29
CA PRO A 248 -5.87 15.96 -2.58
C PRO A 248 -5.03 14.78 -3.11
N PRO A 249 -5.52 14.05 -4.12
CA PRO A 249 -4.69 13.09 -4.86
C PRO A 249 -3.37 13.73 -5.23
N HIS A 250 -2.29 12.97 -5.07
CA HIS A 250 -0.96 13.43 -5.45
C HIS A 250 -1.01 14.09 -6.83
N PRO A 251 -0.49 15.32 -6.95
CA PRO A 251 -0.43 15.96 -8.24
C PRO A 251 0.33 15.01 -9.17
N ASN A 252 -0.26 14.72 -10.31
CA ASN A 252 0.52 14.40 -11.48
C ASN A 252 1.16 15.75 -11.82
N PRO A 253 2.43 16.07 -11.46
CA PRO A 253 3.07 17.24 -12.03
C PRO A 253 2.90 17.08 -13.53
N SER A 254 2.05 17.93 -14.10
CA SER A 254 1.93 18.05 -15.55
C SER A 254 3.36 18.18 -16.04
N ILE A 255 3.80 17.16 -16.78
CA ILE A 255 5.09 17.15 -17.47
C ILE A 255 5.11 18.47 -18.24
N GLY A 256 5.90 19.42 -17.74
CA GLY A 256 6.17 20.68 -18.43
C GLY A 256 6.94 20.41 -19.70
#